data_AF-A0A1M6XYI3-F1
#
_entry.id   AF-A0A1M6XYI3-F1
#
_cell.length_a   1.000
_cell.length_b   1.000
_cell.length_c   1.000
_cell.angle_alpha   90.00
_cell.angle_beta   90.00
_cell.angle_gamma   90.00
#
_symmetry.space_group_name_H-M   'P 1'
#
loop_
_entity.id
_entity.type
_entity.pdbx_description
1 polymer ?
#
loop_
_entity_poly.entity_id
_entity_poly.type
_entity_poly.pdbx_seq_one_letter_code
_entity_poly.pdbx_strand_id
1 'polypeptide(L)'
;MKKYLIGICAVVVAFTGFAFKEAKSAKRADMYVFEFRSTQPYTQANVQDISNTYWEYKGKNLAGCASVNQKACRVLVGAAYVDNPSSPSELSGLTITAVQSGTTAHVSGISGSGNLYSNQPD
;
A
#
# COMPACT_ATOMS: atom_id res chain seq x y z
N MET A 1 40.18 35.42 -62.47
CA MET A 1 38.98 35.87 -61.72
C MET A 1 38.12 34.69 -61.35
N LYS A 2 38.03 34.34 -60.06
CA LYS A 2 36.82 33.96 -59.29
C LYS A 2 37.25 33.23 -58.01
N LYS A 3 37.04 33.92 -56.89
CA LYS A 3 37.19 33.46 -55.50
C LYS A 3 35.81 33.02 -55.04
N TYR A 4 35.62 31.85 -54.40
CA TYR A 4 34.51 31.59 -53.44
C TYR A 4 34.93 30.40 -52.55
N LEU A 5 35.37 30.64 -51.31
CA LEU A 5 34.59 30.85 -50.08
C LEU A 5 34.20 29.52 -49.41
N ILE A 6 34.85 29.30 -48.26
CA ILE A 6 34.70 28.24 -47.27
C ILE A 6 33.27 28.26 -46.72
N GLY A 7 32.54 27.16 -46.88
CA GLY A 7 31.22 26.96 -46.27
C GLY A 7 31.32 26.02 -45.08
N ILE A 8 31.47 26.57 -43.87
CA ILE A 8 31.31 25.82 -42.62
C ILE A 8 29.81 25.82 -42.29
N CYS A 9 29.13 24.70 -42.52
CA CYS A 9 27.77 24.49 -42.05
C CYS A 9 27.80 24.11 -40.56
N ALA A 10 27.51 25.08 -39.69
CA ALA A 10 27.22 24.83 -38.28
C ALA A 10 25.83 24.18 -38.16
N VAL A 11 25.79 22.87 -37.92
CA VAL A 11 24.55 22.14 -37.61
C VAL A 11 24.24 22.35 -36.13
N VAL A 12 23.36 23.30 -35.82
CA VAL A 12 22.79 23.46 -34.48
C VAL A 12 21.73 22.38 -34.31
N VAL A 13 22.08 21.30 -33.61
CA VAL A 13 21.10 20.30 -33.17
C VAL A 13 20.31 20.93 -32.01
N ALA A 14 19.12 21.43 -32.33
CA ALA A 14 18.13 21.78 -31.32
C ALA A 14 17.65 20.49 -30.67
N PHE A 15 18.19 20.17 -29.50
CA PHE A 15 17.59 19.18 -28.61
C PHE A 15 16.24 19.75 -28.16
N THR A 16 15.17 19.38 -28.85
CA THR A 16 13.81 19.59 -28.36
C THR A 16 13.69 18.80 -27.07
N GLY A 17 13.81 19.50 -25.95
CA GLY A 17 13.55 18.92 -24.64
C GLY A 17 12.15 18.32 -24.67
N PHE A 18 12.07 17.00 -24.59
CA PHE A 18 10.83 16.35 -24.20
C PHE A 18 10.56 16.83 -22.79
N ALA A 19 9.67 17.83 -22.68
CA ALA A 19 9.06 18.17 -21.42
C ALA A 19 8.25 16.94 -21.02
N PHE A 20 8.87 16.05 -20.23
CA PHE A 20 8.09 15.14 -19.41
C PHE A 20 7.18 16.04 -18.59
N LYS A 21 5.89 16.08 -18.96
CA LYS A 21 4.86 16.48 -18.03
C LYS A 21 5.08 15.56 -16.84
N GLU A 22 5.58 16.10 -15.74
CA GLU A 22 5.47 15.42 -14.46
C GLU A 22 4.03 14.93 -14.38
N ALA A 23 3.86 13.62 -14.30
CA ALA A 23 2.57 13.05 -14.02
C ALA A 23 2.14 13.73 -12.72
N LYS A 24 1.13 14.61 -12.81
CA LYS A 24 0.51 15.27 -11.65
C LYS A 24 0.41 14.20 -10.59
N SER A 25 1.16 14.38 -9.49
CA SER A 25 1.22 13.49 -8.33
C SER A 25 -0.06 12.69 -8.25
N ALA A 26 0.00 11.42 -8.69
CA ALA A 26 -1.15 10.55 -8.61
C ALA A 26 -1.47 10.51 -7.11
N LYS A 27 -2.57 11.16 -6.70
CA LYS A 27 -3.00 11.13 -5.30
C LYS A 27 -3.02 9.66 -4.92
N ARG A 28 -2.19 9.26 -3.95
CA ARG A 28 -2.28 7.91 -3.38
C ARG A 28 -3.75 7.70 -3.04
N ALA A 29 -4.34 6.63 -3.58
CA ALA A 29 -5.71 6.28 -3.24
C ALA A 29 -5.81 6.15 -1.71
N ASP A 30 -6.90 6.67 -1.14
CA ASP A 30 -7.13 6.53 0.29
C ASP A 30 -7.17 5.04 0.66
N MET A 31 -6.36 4.66 1.64
CA MET A 31 -6.30 3.30 2.16
C MET A 31 -7.17 3.17 3.41
N TYR A 32 -8.05 2.18 3.44
CA TYR A 32 -8.87 1.84 4.59
C TYR A 32 -8.04 1.06 5.58
N VAL A 33 -8.09 1.45 6.86
CA VAL A 33 -7.28 0.85 7.92
C VAL A 33 -8.17 0.05 8.84
N PHE A 34 -7.81 -1.23 9.00
CA PHE A 34 -8.41 -2.12 9.98
C PHE A 34 -7.36 -2.55 10.98
N GLU A 35 -7.72 -2.54 12.26
CA GLU A 35 -6.87 -2.92 13.38
C GLU A 35 -7.36 -4.23 13.99
N PHE A 36 -6.44 -5.14 14.30
CA PHE A 36 -6.79 -6.38 14.96
C PHE A 36 -7.28 -6.09 16.39
N ARG A 37 -8.42 -6.64 16.76
CA ARG A 37 -9.03 -6.40 18.07
C ARG A 37 -8.17 -7.00 19.18
N SER A 38 -7.70 -6.17 20.09
CA SER A 38 -6.93 -6.60 21.26
C SER A 38 -7.69 -7.48 22.25
N THR A 39 -9.03 -7.52 22.14
CA THR A 39 -9.88 -8.43 22.92
C THR A 39 -9.86 -9.87 22.40
N GLN A 40 -9.35 -10.11 21.18
CA GLN A 40 -9.27 -11.43 20.58
C GLN A 40 -7.89 -12.06 20.79
N PRO A 41 -7.80 -13.38 20.96
CA PRO A 41 -6.53 -14.08 20.95
C PRO A 41 -5.83 -13.92 19.60
N TYR A 42 -4.53 -13.61 19.61
CA TYR A 42 -3.70 -13.49 18.40
C TYR A 42 -3.28 -14.87 17.88
N THR A 43 -4.22 -15.79 17.67
CA THR A 43 -3.92 -17.07 17.03
C THR A 43 -3.81 -16.89 15.52
N GLN A 44 -3.05 -17.76 14.85
CA GLN A 44 -2.97 -17.74 13.39
C GLN A 44 -4.36 -17.77 12.73
N ALA A 45 -5.29 -18.60 13.23
CA ALA A 45 -6.65 -18.68 12.70
C ALA A 45 -7.39 -17.35 12.81
N ASN A 46 -7.33 -16.70 13.98
CA ASN A 46 -8.02 -15.43 14.21
C ASN A 46 -7.44 -14.30 13.36
N VAL A 47 -6.10 -14.23 13.20
CA VAL A 47 -5.45 -13.20 12.37
C VAL A 47 -5.79 -13.37 10.88
N GLN A 48 -5.99 -14.60 10.42
CA GLN A 48 -6.37 -14.88 9.02
C GLN A 48 -7.87 -14.68 8.73
N ASP A 49 -8.71 -14.69 9.77
CA ASP A 49 -10.14 -14.44 9.64
C ASP A 49 -10.37 -12.94 9.40
N ILE A 50 -11.00 -12.62 8.26
CA ILE A 50 -11.16 -11.26 7.78
C ILE A 50 -12.41 -10.57 8.35
N SER A 51 -13.18 -11.27 9.19
CA SER A 51 -14.44 -10.76 9.70
C SER A 51 -14.25 -9.62 10.69
N ASN A 52 -15.32 -8.83 10.86
CA ASN A 52 -15.36 -7.71 11.79
C ASN A 52 -15.25 -8.12 13.28
N THR A 53 -15.32 -9.43 13.57
CA THR A 53 -15.07 -10.01 14.89
C THR A 53 -13.60 -9.89 15.28
N TYR A 54 -12.69 -9.88 14.31
CA TYR A 54 -11.24 -9.84 14.52
C TYR A 54 -10.61 -8.53 14.04
N TRP A 55 -11.15 -7.92 12.98
CA TRP A 55 -10.62 -6.69 12.40
C TRP A 55 -11.62 -5.54 12.56
N GLU A 56 -11.20 -4.46 13.20
CA GLU A 56 -12.01 -3.27 13.43
C GLU A 56 -11.58 -2.12 12.53
N TYR A 57 -12.51 -1.54 11.79
CA TYR A 57 -12.24 -0.35 10.99
C TYR A 57 -11.87 0.85 11.88
N LYS A 58 -10.74 1.50 11.59
CA LYS A 58 -10.23 2.67 12.34
C LYS A 58 -10.22 3.97 11.55
N GLY A 59 -10.51 3.94 10.25
CA GLY A 59 -10.49 5.12 9.38
C GLY A 59 -9.61 4.95 8.16
N LYS A 60 -9.20 6.08 7.57
CA LYS A 60 -8.38 6.12 6.35
C LYS A 60 -6.98 6.67 6.64
N ASN A 61 -5.99 6.16 5.91
CA ASN A 61 -4.60 6.68 5.87
C ASN A 61 -3.95 6.85 7.25
N LEU A 62 -4.31 6.01 8.23
CA LEU A 62 -3.64 5.98 9.52
C LEU A 62 -2.23 5.39 9.36
N ALA A 63 -1.31 5.88 10.19
CA ALA A 63 0.03 5.31 10.26
C ALA A 63 -0.02 3.82 10.62
N GLY A 64 0.95 3.05 10.11
CA GLY A 64 1.19 1.69 10.57
C GLY A 64 1.66 1.67 12.03
N CYS A 65 1.79 0.47 12.59
CA CYS A 65 2.33 0.25 13.93
C CYS A 65 3.87 0.23 13.89
N ALA A 66 4.53 -0.46 14.82
CA ALA A 66 5.99 -0.48 14.91
C ALA A 66 6.71 -1.29 13.80
N SER A 67 5.98 -2.02 12.96
CA SER A 67 6.51 -2.92 11.92
C SER A 67 7.43 -4.03 12.48
N VAL A 68 7.11 -4.51 13.68
CA VAL A 68 7.79 -5.63 14.34
C VAL A 68 6.95 -6.89 14.15
N ASN A 69 7.52 -7.94 13.56
CA ASN A 69 6.81 -9.18 13.21
C ASN A 69 6.65 -10.14 14.39
N GLN A 70 5.97 -9.70 15.46
CA GLN A 70 5.64 -10.54 16.61
C GLN A 70 4.12 -10.75 16.71
N LYS A 71 3.37 -9.65 16.66
CA LYS A 71 1.91 -9.63 16.83
C LYS A 71 1.22 -8.83 15.72
N ALA A 72 0.05 -9.29 15.28
CA ALA A 72 -0.76 -8.56 14.30
C ALA A 72 -1.13 -7.17 14.82
N CYS A 73 -1.27 -6.20 13.90
CA CYS A 73 -1.68 -4.86 14.30
C CYS A 73 -2.66 -4.26 13.31
N ARG A 74 -2.19 -3.78 12.15
CA ARG A 74 -3.04 -3.10 11.17
C ARG A 74 -2.87 -3.65 9.78
N VAL A 75 -3.97 -3.75 9.06
CA VAL A 75 -3.99 -3.93 7.61
C VAL A 75 -4.54 -2.67 6.94
N LEU A 76 -3.94 -2.32 5.81
CA LEU A 76 -4.32 -1.18 5.00
C LEU A 76 -4.73 -1.71 3.64
N VAL A 77 -5.98 -1.48 3.27
CA VAL A 77 -6.57 -2.08 2.08
C VAL A 77 -7.22 -1.04 1.17
N GLY A 78 -7.23 -1.32 -0.13
CA GLY A 78 -7.94 -0.50 -1.11
C GLY A 78 -9.46 -0.61 -0.98
N ALA A 79 -10.18 0.33 -1.59
CA ALA A 79 -11.65 0.37 -1.59
C ALA A 79 -12.32 -0.91 -2.16
N ALA A 80 -11.61 -1.68 -2.99
CA ALA A 80 -12.12 -2.93 -3.55
C ALA A 80 -12.18 -4.09 -2.54
N TYR A 81 -11.56 -3.92 -1.36
CA TYR A 81 -11.45 -4.97 -0.34
C TYR A 81 -12.13 -4.60 0.99
N VAL A 82 -13.13 -3.73 0.91
CA VAL A 82 -14.01 -3.39 2.03
C VAL A 82 -15.46 -3.67 1.62
N ASP A 83 -16.30 -3.99 2.59
CA ASP A 83 -17.73 -4.25 2.39
C ASP A 83 -18.47 -3.07 1.75
N ASN A 84 -18.29 -1.87 2.30
CA ASN A 84 -18.95 -0.65 1.86
C ASN A 84 -17.99 0.55 2.00
N PRO A 85 -17.37 1.04 0.90
CA PRO A 85 -16.43 2.16 0.95
C PRO A 85 -16.98 3.47 1.55
N SER A 86 -18.30 3.67 1.51
CA SER A 86 -18.97 4.85 2.08
C SER A 86 -19.20 4.74 3.59
N SER A 87 -19.30 3.51 4.11
CA SER A 87 -19.47 3.22 5.54
C SER A 87 -18.84 1.85 5.87
N PRO A 88 -17.50 1.78 5.94
CA PRO A 88 -16.79 0.52 6.04
C PRO A 88 -16.97 -0.11 7.41
N SER A 89 -17.21 -1.42 7.44
CA SER A 89 -17.34 -2.18 8.68
C SER A 89 -16.53 -3.47 8.68
N GLU A 90 -16.21 -4.01 7.50
CA GLU A 90 -15.58 -5.32 7.36
C GLU A 90 -14.67 -5.37 6.13
N LEU A 91 -13.67 -6.26 6.17
CA LEU A 91 -12.84 -6.59 5.02
C LEU A 91 -13.61 -7.50 4.06
N SER A 92 -13.35 -7.39 2.77
CA SER A 92 -14.03 -8.23 1.76
C SER A 92 -13.08 -8.65 0.63
N GLY A 93 -13.33 -9.80 0.02
CA GLY A 93 -12.67 -10.20 -1.23
C GLY A 93 -11.14 -10.35 -1.17
N LEU A 94 -10.55 -10.50 0.01
CA LEU A 94 -9.11 -10.74 0.21
C LEU A 94 -8.85 -11.91 1.15
N THR A 95 -7.59 -12.32 1.21
CA THR A 95 -7.07 -13.31 2.15
C THR A 95 -5.90 -12.71 2.90
N ILE A 96 -5.89 -12.87 4.21
CA ILE A 96 -4.76 -12.55 5.07
C ILE A 96 -4.00 -13.85 5.35
N THR A 97 -2.67 -13.81 5.19
CA THR A 97 -1.78 -14.89 5.63
C THR A 97 -1.09 -14.46 6.92
N ALA A 98 -1.04 -15.34 7.91
CA ALA A 98 -0.41 -15.06 9.19
C ALA A 98 0.63 -16.14 9.54
N VAL A 99 1.62 -15.75 10.32
CA VAL A 99 2.67 -16.64 10.85
C VAL A 99 2.67 -16.54 12.37
N GLN A 100 2.68 -17.71 13.02
CA GLN A 100 2.80 -17.80 14.48
C GLN A 100 4.24 -17.43 14.90
N SER A 101 4.36 -16.57 15.91
CA SER A 101 5.60 -16.15 16.55
C SER A 101 5.46 -16.25 18.07
N GLY A 102 5.80 -17.41 18.65
CA GLY A 102 5.56 -17.67 20.07
C GLY A 102 4.08 -17.84 20.35
N THR A 103 3.53 -17.09 21.31
CA THR A 103 2.11 -17.16 21.71
C THR A 103 1.18 -16.34 20.82
N THR A 104 1.70 -15.44 20.00
CA THR A 104 0.92 -14.57 19.12
C THR A 104 1.29 -14.78 17.65
N ALA A 105 0.37 -14.40 16.75
CA ALA A 105 0.55 -14.45 15.31
C ALA A 105 0.58 -13.03 14.74
N HIS A 106 1.31 -12.87 13.65
CA HIS A 106 1.43 -11.62 12.91
C HIS A 106 1.10 -11.83 11.43
N VAL A 107 0.75 -10.74 10.74
CA VAL A 107 0.44 -10.79 9.31
C VAL A 107 1.73 -10.92 8.51
N SER A 108 1.79 -11.89 7.59
CA SER A 108 2.92 -12.11 6.69
C SER A 108 2.58 -11.84 5.22
N GLY A 109 1.30 -11.66 4.90
CA GLY A 109 0.86 -11.32 3.55
C GLY A 109 -0.62 -10.98 3.47
N ILE A 110 -1.00 -10.23 2.44
CA ILE A 110 -2.39 -9.94 2.06
C ILE A 110 -2.49 -10.11 0.55
N SER A 111 -3.52 -10.82 0.08
CA SER A 111 -3.81 -10.91 -1.35
C SER A 111 -4.24 -9.56 -1.92
N GLY A 112 -4.06 -9.39 -3.24
CA GLY A 112 -4.52 -8.18 -3.94
C GLY A 112 -3.45 -7.09 -4.01
N SER A 113 -3.47 -6.34 -5.10
CA SER A 113 -2.46 -5.32 -5.40
C SER A 113 -2.64 -4.07 -4.53
N GLY A 114 -1.54 -3.57 -3.95
CA GLY A 114 -1.51 -2.30 -3.23
C GLY A 114 -1.97 -2.37 -1.78
N ASN A 115 -2.35 -3.55 -1.29
CA ASN A 115 -2.63 -3.77 0.12
C ASN A 115 -1.32 -3.83 0.93
N LEU A 116 -1.36 -3.33 2.15
CA LEU A 116 -0.20 -3.27 3.05
C LEU A 116 -0.60 -3.77 4.44
N TYR A 117 0.38 -4.15 5.24
CA TYR A 117 0.18 -4.50 6.64
C TYR A 117 1.31 -3.94 7.49
N SER A 118 1.04 -3.82 8.78
CA SER A 118 2.03 -3.51 9.80
C SER A 118 1.74 -4.33 11.04
N ASN A 119 2.81 -4.83 11.65
CA ASN A 119 2.78 -5.64 12.86
C ASN A 119 3.36 -4.85 14.05
N GLN A 120 3.26 -5.39 15.24
CA GLN A 120 3.72 -4.77 16.47
C GLN A 120 4.47 -5.77 17.38
N PRO A 121 5.23 -5.28 18.37
CA PRO A 121 5.81 -6.13 19.40
C PRO A 121 4.69 -6.81 20.19
N ASP A 122 5.01 -7.96 20.79
CA ASP A 122 4.10 -8.61 21.73
C ASP A 122 3.91 -7.79 23.01
#